data_AF-A0A2A2UYK1-F1
#
_entry.id   AF-A0A2A2UYK1-F1
#
_cell.length_a   1.000
_cell.length_b   1.000
_cell.length_c   1.000
_cell.angle_alpha   90.00
_cell.angle_beta   90.00
_cell.angle_gamma   90.00
#
_symmetry.space_group_name_H-M   'P 1'
#
loop_
_entity.id
_entity.type
_entity.pdbx_description
1 polymer ?
#
loop_
_entity_poly.entity_id
_entity_poly.type
_entity_poly.pdbx_seq_one_letter_code
_entity_poly.pdbx_strand_id
1 'polypeptide(L)'
;MKLSKLYLLPITVASISTFLTACTSETESDLLKTNAISADILINSNGERARIVAELNVGDSFGSNVNLSEGDTLRAIVNGQTIPLTKDTDILDIDYEGRSSVVTGNSLYTIQLNRKKEQNASASVELPLGFLVLTPEAAKTFRYDEDIEIHIDGIDLASETSLIVNYACSNNTGGSVTGSFSTQFGNSTSNTFNAKSAGLIDLEQIATSKPCEFDMEIQRVRTGRFSSALKDNSLIRGIQSRVIKDLEFTF
;
A
#
# COMPACT_ATOMS: atom_id res chain seq x y z
N MET A 1 -59.61 -29.71 49.01
CA MET A 1 -58.26 -29.30 49.46
C MET A 1 -57.37 -29.15 48.24
N LYS A 2 -56.72 -27.99 48.09
CA LYS A 2 -56.03 -27.51 46.89
C LYS A 2 -54.74 -28.30 46.63
N LEU A 3 -54.56 -28.82 45.41
CA LEU A 3 -53.23 -29.23 44.90
C LEU A 3 -52.59 -28.04 44.18
N SER A 4 -51.36 -27.76 44.58
CA SER A 4 -50.48 -26.66 44.16
C SER A 4 -50.00 -26.81 42.71
N LYS A 5 -50.05 -25.70 41.96
CA LYS A 5 -49.48 -25.57 40.62
C LYS A 5 -47.95 -25.46 40.70
N LEU A 6 -47.26 -26.32 39.96
CA LEU A 6 -45.81 -26.30 39.74
C LEU A 6 -45.49 -25.24 38.67
N TYR A 7 -44.66 -24.25 39.01
CA TYR A 7 -44.19 -23.23 38.05
C TYR A 7 -42.87 -23.68 37.44
N LEU A 8 -42.83 -23.77 36.11
CA LEU A 8 -41.61 -23.95 35.31
C LEU A 8 -40.87 -22.62 35.20
N LEU A 9 -39.61 -22.60 35.63
CA LEU A 9 -38.68 -21.47 35.44
C LEU A 9 -38.11 -21.49 34.01
N PRO A 10 -38.03 -20.35 33.30
CA PRO A 10 -37.35 -20.27 32.03
C PRO A 10 -35.83 -20.20 32.23
N ILE A 11 -35.09 -21.11 31.60
CA ILE A 11 -33.63 -21.08 31.53
C ILE A 11 -33.24 -20.05 30.46
N THR A 12 -32.77 -18.89 30.89
CA THR A 12 -32.15 -17.88 30.02
C THR A 12 -30.75 -18.35 29.62
N VAL A 13 -30.61 -18.81 28.38
CA VAL A 13 -29.31 -19.11 27.77
C VAL A 13 -28.65 -17.77 27.43
N ALA A 14 -27.70 -17.34 28.27
CA ALA A 14 -26.84 -16.21 27.97
C ALA A 14 -25.84 -16.60 26.88
N SER A 15 -26.09 -16.15 25.65
CA SER A 15 -25.15 -16.21 24.54
C SER A 15 -23.92 -15.36 24.86
N ILE A 16 -22.80 -16.01 25.19
CA ILE A 16 -21.49 -15.38 25.31
C ILE A 16 -21.02 -15.03 23.91
N SER A 17 -21.27 -13.78 23.51
CA SER A 17 -20.67 -13.16 22.34
C SER A 17 -19.20 -12.92 22.64
N THR A 18 -18.33 -13.83 22.23
CA THR A 18 -16.88 -13.58 22.17
C THR A 18 -16.63 -12.50 21.13
N PHE A 19 -16.52 -11.25 21.59
CA PHE A 19 -15.85 -10.20 20.84
C PHE A 19 -14.38 -10.62 20.68
N LEU A 20 -14.03 -11.18 19.52
CA LEU A 20 -12.66 -11.23 19.03
C LEU A 20 -12.24 -9.78 18.74
N THR A 21 -11.83 -9.07 19.79
CA THR A 21 -10.97 -7.90 19.62
C THR A 21 -9.64 -8.47 19.13
N ALA A 22 -9.32 -8.23 17.86
CA ALA A 22 -7.96 -8.40 17.38
C ALA A 22 -7.10 -7.40 18.18
N CYS A 23 -6.45 -7.86 19.24
CA CYS A 23 -5.48 -7.06 19.98
C CYS A 23 -4.27 -6.86 19.06
N THR A 24 -4.20 -5.74 18.35
CA THR A 24 -2.94 -5.23 17.86
C THR A 24 -2.12 -4.89 19.10
N SER A 25 -1.02 -5.61 19.31
CA SER A 25 -0.16 -5.36 20.46
C SER A 25 0.80 -4.24 20.07
N GLU A 26 0.74 -3.12 20.79
CA GLU A 26 1.68 -2.01 20.63
C GLU A 26 2.84 -2.19 21.62
N THR A 27 4.05 -1.86 21.20
CA THR A 27 5.23 -1.81 22.09
C THR A 27 5.88 -0.44 22.06
N GLU A 28 6.07 0.13 23.24
CA GLU A 28 6.77 1.40 23.41
C GLU A 28 8.22 1.31 22.94
N SER A 29 8.66 2.28 22.14
CA SER A 29 9.98 2.28 21.52
C SER A 29 11.08 2.28 22.56
N ASP A 30 10.92 2.95 23.70
CA ASP A 30 11.94 3.05 24.75
C ASP A 30 12.22 1.73 25.50
N LEU A 31 11.38 0.72 25.32
CA LEU A 31 11.59 -0.65 25.80
C LEU A 31 12.43 -1.51 24.84
N LEU A 32 12.73 -0.97 23.66
CA LEU A 32 13.37 -1.70 22.57
C LEU A 32 14.76 -1.15 22.25
N LYS A 33 15.70 -2.06 22.01
CA LYS A 33 16.94 -1.73 21.29
C LYS A 33 16.62 -1.39 19.84
N THR A 34 17.34 -0.44 19.25
CA THR A 34 17.12 -0.02 17.86
C THR A 34 17.26 -1.19 16.87
N ASN A 35 18.16 -2.14 17.13
CA ASN A 35 18.36 -3.32 16.30
C ASN A 35 17.26 -4.38 16.42
N ALA A 36 16.33 -4.23 17.38
CA ALA A 36 15.14 -5.06 17.49
C ALA A 36 13.97 -4.51 16.64
N ILE A 37 14.12 -3.31 16.08
CA ILE A 37 13.10 -2.64 15.26
C ILE A 37 13.37 -2.93 13.80
N SER A 38 12.37 -3.48 13.13
CA SER A 38 12.27 -3.52 11.68
C SER A 38 11.46 -2.32 11.18
N ALA A 39 11.81 -1.79 10.01
CA ALA A 39 11.10 -0.68 9.40
C ALA A 39 10.69 -1.01 7.96
N ASP A 40 9.42 -0.81 7.60
CA ASP A 40 8.97 -0.74 6.19
C ASP A 40 8.61 0.71 5.89
N ILE A 41 9.30 1.29 4.90
CA ILE A 41 9.22 2.71 4.58
C ILE A 41 8.88 2.86 3.10
N LEU A 42 7.82 3.60 2.83
CA LEU A 42 7.35 3.92 1.48
C LEU A 42 7.37 5.43 1.24
N ILE A 43 8.04 5.85 0.17
CA ILE A 43 7.94 7.21 -0.36
C ILE A 43 7.24 7.11 -1.70
N ASN A 44 5.93 7.38 -1.74
CA ASN A 44 5.12 7.27 -2.94
C ASN A 44 4.77 8.64 -3.50
N SER A 45 5.19 8.91 -4.74
CA SER A 45 4.89 10.15 -5.46
C SER A 45 3.96 9.93 -6.64
N ASN A 46 2.92 10.75 -6.70
CA ASN A 46 2.01 10.83 -7.85
C ASN A 46 2.45 11.88 -8.90
N GLY A 47 3.65 12.47 -8.75
CA GLY A 47 4.16 13.53 -9.61
C GLY A 47 3.86 14.96 -9.15
N GLU A 48 2.96 15.15 -8.18
CA GLU A 48 2.65 16.47 -7.60
C GLU A 48 3.13 16.57 -6.14
N ARG A 49 2.92 15.48 -5.39
CA ARG A 49 3.34 15.33 -3.99
C ARG A 49 3.92 13.94 -3.76
N ALA A 50 4.70 13.80 -2.70
CA ALA A 50 5.12 12.49 -2.19
C ALA A 50 4.55 12.27 -0.79
N ARG A 51 3.85 11.15 -0.59
CA ARG A 51 3.46 10.65 0.73
C ARG A 51 4.57 9.75 1.25
N ILE A 52 4.97 9.98 2.49
CA ILE A 52 5.97 9.18 3.21
C ILE A 52 5.22 8.44 4.29
N VAL A 53 5.38 7.12 4.31
CA VAL A 53 4.83 6.23 5.34
C VAL A 53 5.98 5.43 5.90
N ALA A 54 6.02 5.30 7.21
CA ALA A 54 6.96 4.43 7.89
C ALA A 54 6.23 3.61 8.95
N GLU A 55 6.26 2.30 8.77
CA GLU A 55 5.78 1.33 9.74
C GLU A 55 6.97 0.75 10.50
N LEU A 56 6.87 0.69 11.82
CA LEU A 56 7.91 0.18 12.69
C LEU A 56 7.37 -1.02 13.46
N ASN A 57 8.06 -2.15 13.41
CA ASN A 57 7.62 -3.40 14.03
C ASN A 57 8.71 -4.05 14.88
N VAL A 58 8.31 -4.64 16.01
CA VAL A 58 9.18 -5.46 16.86
C VAL A 58 9.43 -6.80 16.18
N GLY A 59 10.69 -7.13 15.94
CA GLY A 59 10.99 -8.40 15.28
C GLY A 59 10.83 -8.26 13.77
N ASP A 60 9.78 -8.81 13.16
CA ASP A 60 9.59 -8.74 11.71
C ASP A 60 8.33 -7.95 11.34
N SER A 61 8.01 -7.88 10.04
CA SER A 61 6.86 -7.14 9.51
C SER A 61 5.50 -7.65 10.00
N PHE A 62 5.43 -8.77 10.74
CA PHE A 62 4.22 -9.30 11.36
C PHE A 62 4.27 -9.19 12.90
N GLY A 63 5.28 -8.52 13.43
CA GLY A 63 5.44 -8.27 14.85
C GLY A 63 4.50 -7.18 15.38
N SER A 64 4.61 -6.94 16.69
CA SER A 64 3.92 -5.83 17.37
C SER A 64 4.35 -4.48 16.79
N ASN A 65 3.41 -3.59 16.50
CA ASN A 65 3.73 -2.24 16.07
C ASN A 65 4.49 -1.47 17.17
N VAL A 66 5.43 -0.62 16.76
CA VAL A 66 6.23 0.19 17.67
C VAL A 66 5.60 1.58 17.80
N ASN A 67 5.21 1.93 19.03
CA ASN A 67 4.78 3.28 19.37
C ASN A 67 6.00 4.10 19.84
N LEU A 68 6.29 5.22 19.19
CA LEU A 68 7.37 6.12 19.58
C LEU A 68 7.09 6.77 20.94
N SER A 69 7.97 6.48 21.90
CA SER A 69 7.93 7.04 23.25
C SER A 69 8.41 8.50 23.28
N GLU A 70 8.16 9.18 24.41
CA GLU A 70 8.45 10.60 24.56
C GLU A 70 9.93 10.98 24.26
N GLY A 71 10.10 11.81 23.22
CA GLY A 71 11.39 12.33 22.78
C GLY A 71 12.06 11.52 21.67
N ASP A 72 11.53 10.34 21.33
CA ASP A 72 11.85 9.68 20.08
C ASP A 72 11.10 10.37 18.93
N THR A 73 11.74 10.48 17.76
CA THR A 73 11.15 11.15 16.60
C THR A 73 11.49 10.43 15.31
N LEU A 74 10.56 10.52 14.34
CA LEU A 74 10.78 10.09 12.98
C LEU A 74 10.63 11.29 12.04
N ARG A 75 11.58 11.45 11.12
CA ARG A 75 11.58 12.56 10.16
C ARG A 75 12.17 12.14 8.83
N ALA A 76 11.67 12.72 7.74
CA ALA A 76 12.28 12.65 6.43
C ALA A 76 13.11 13.91 6.15
N ILE A 77 14.22 13.74 5.45
CA ILE A 77 15.07 14.82 4.97
C ILE A 77 15.22 14.65 3.45
N VAL A 78 14.91 15.70 2.70
CA VAL A 78 15.05 15.73 1.23
C VAL A 78 15.31 17.17 0.79
N ASN A 79 16.33 17.38 -0.06
CA ASN A 79 16.72 18.72 -0.56
C ASN A 79 16.83 19.79 0.55
N GLY A 80 17.35 19.42 1.71
CA GLY A 80 17.49 20.31 2.88
C GLY A 80 16.20 20.58 3.67
N GLN A 81 15.05 20.09 3.20
CA GLN A 81 13.78 20.17 3.93
C GLN A 81 13.70 19.04 4.96
N THR A 82 13.23 19.36 6.17
CA THR A 82 12.94 18.39 7.22
C THR A 82 11.43 18.27 7.40
N ILE A 83 10.91 17.05 7.24
CA ILE A 83 9.49 16.74 7.32
C ILE A 83 9.28 15.82 8.53
N PRO A 84 8.62 16.28 9.60
CA PRO A 84 8.28 15.40 10.71
C PRO A 84 7.28 14.33 10.23
N LEU A 85 7.48 13.07 10.64
CA LEU A 85 6.48 12.03 10.44
C LEU A 85 5.66 11.89 11.72
N THR A 86 4.35 12.07 11.62
CA THR A 86 3.42 12.03 12.75
C THR A 86 2.68 10.71 12.77
N LYS A 87 2.43 10.19 13.97
CA LYS A 87 1.62 8.98 14.16
C LYS A 87 0.26 9.19 13.48
N ASP A 88 -0.09 8.32 12.55
CA ASP A 88 -1.46 8.13 12.12
C ASP A 88 -2.00 6.88 12.84
N THR A 89 -3.27 6.94 13.23
CA THR A 89 -3.89 5.86 14.01
C THR A 89 -5.17 5.44 13.31
N ASP A 90 -5.02 4.53 12.38
CA ASP A 90 -6.13 3.73 11.88
C ASP A 90 -6.28 2.49 12.79
N ILE A 91 -7.49 1.92 12.86
CA ILE A 91 -7.91 0.98 13.92
C ILE A 91 -7.13 -0.36 13.87
N LEU A 92 -6.21 -0.54 12.91
CA LEU A 92 -5.58 -1.82 12.56
C LEU A 92 -4.04 -1.81 12.57
N ASP A 93 -3.37 -0.66 12.54
CA ASP A 93 -1.92 -0.52 12.45
C ASP A 93 -1.42 0.86 12.92
N ILE A 94 -0.16 0.94 13.36
CA ILE A 94 0.52 2.22 13.61
C ILE A 94 1.49 2.49 12.47
N ASP A 95 1.25 3.57 11.75
CA ASP A 95 2.19 4.15 10.81
C ASP A 95 2.52 5.61 11.15
N TYR A 96 3.66 6.06 10.64
CA TYR A 96 4.13 7.43 10.77
C TYR A 96 4.16 8.10 9.42
N GLU A 97 3.39 9.16 9.28
CA GLU A 97 3.10 9.79 8.00
C GLU A 97 3.69 11.20 7.86
N GLY A 98 4.08 11.52 6.64
CA GLY A 98 4.47 12.87 6.23
C GLY A 98 4.23 13.12 4.75
N ARG A 99 4.28 14.39 4.36
CA ARG A 99 4.08 14.80 2.96
C ARG A 99 5.19 15.75 2.53
N SER A 100 5.71 15.52 1.32
CA SER A 100 6.73 16.34 0.66
C SER A 100 6.19 16.92 -0.64
N SER A 101 6.53 18.17 -0.93
CA SER A 101 6.36 18.76 -2.27
C SER A 101 7.53 18.46 -3.21
N VAL A 102 8.62 17.88 -2.69
CA VAL A 102 9.71 17.39 -3.54
C VAL A 102 9.23 16.12 -4.23
N VAL A 103 9.26 16.12 -5.56
CA VAL A 103 8.85 14.97 -6.39
C VAL A 103 9.80 14.73 -7.55
N THR A 104 10.87 15.51 -7.62
CA THR A 104 11.89 15.42 -8.66
C THR A 104 12.60 14.07 -8.58
N GLY A 105 12.72 13.39 -9.73
CA GLY A 105 13.46 12.14 -9.84
C GLY A 105 14.90 12.26 -9.32
N ASN A 106 15.42 11.17 -8.78
CA ASN A 106 16.72 11.05 -8.11
C ASN A 106 16.89 11.94 -6.86
N SER A 107 15.84 12.56 -6.34
CA SER A 107 15.92 13.22 -5.03
C SER A 107 16.16 12.17 -3.95
N LEU A 108 17.23 12.34 -3.16
CA LEU A 108 17.57 11.46 -2.06
C LEU A 108 16.70 11.77 -0.84
N TYR A 109 15.82 10.84 -0.49
CA TYR A 109 15.11 10.85 0.78
C TYR A 109 15.96 10.14 1.82
N THR A 110 16.15 10.78 2.97
CA THR A 110 16.74 10.15 4.15
C THR A 110 15.74 10.19 5.29
N ILE A 111 15.30 9.02 5.76
CA ILE A 111 14.45 8.89 6.93
C ILE A 111 15.36 8.68 8.15
N GLN A 112 15.09 9.41 9.23
CA GLN A 112 15.86 9.34 10.46
C GLN A 112 14.95 9.01 11.63
N LEU A 113 15.23 7.89 12.29
CA LEU A 113 14.71 7.54 13.61
C LEU A 113 15.70 8.07 14.64
N ASN A 114 15.33 9.15 15.33
CA ASN A 114 16.12 9.69 16.42
C ASN A 114 15.58 9.14 17.74
N ARG A 115 16.46 8.51 18.50
CA ARG A 115 16.17 7.84 19.75
C ARG A 115 16.78 8.63 20.89
N LYS A 116 15.99 8.94 21.92
CA LYS A 116 16.45 9.67 23.12
C LYS A 116 17.35 8.82 24.01
N LYS A 117 17.04 7.52 24.14
CA LYS A 117 17.71 6.59 25.06
C LYS A 117 18.52 5.48 24.36
N GLU A 118 18.43 5.39 23.03
CA GLU A 118 19.05 4.32 22.23
C GLU A 118 19.79 4.89 21.01
N GLN A 119 20.44 4.03 20.22
CA GLN A 119 21.14 4.45 19.02
C GLN A 119 20.16 4.98 17.95
N ASN A 120 20.48 6.10 17.31
CA ASN A 120 19.75 6.57 16.13
C ASN A 120 19.89 5.61 14.95
N ALA A 121 18.91 5.62 14.05
CA ALA A 121 18.98 4.88 12.80
C ALA A 121 18.53 5.74 11.61
N SER A 122 18.92 5.32 10.42
CA SER A 122 18.51 5.98 9.19
C SER A 122 18.27 5.00 8.05
N ALA A 123 17.40 5.41 7.12
CA ALA A 123 17.15 4.75 5.85
C ALA A 123 17.26 5.79 4.73
N SER A 124 17.69 5.38 3.54
CA SER A 124 17.77 6.30 2.41
C SER A 124 17.41 5.64 1.11
N VAL A 125 16.67 6.35 0.27
CA VAL A 125 16.30 5.92 -1.09
C VAL A 125 16.23 7.13 -2.01
N GLU A 126 16.61 6.95 -3.26
CA GLU A 126 16.37 7.94 -4.29
C GLU A 126 14.98 7.70 -4.89
N LEU A 127 14.23 8.77 -5.08
CA LEU A 127 12.95 8.69 -5.79
C LEU A 127 13.21 8.29 -7.26
N PRO A 128 12.48 7.33 -7.83
CA PRO A 128 12.57 7.02 -9.26
C PRO A 128 12.36 8.24 -10.15
N LEU A 129 12.80 8.17 -11.40
CA LEU A 129 12.50 9.22 -12.37
C LEU A 129 10.99 9.34 -12.56
N GLY A 130 10.48 10.57 -12.49
CA GLY A 130 9.09 10.87 -12.84
C GLY A 130 8.80 10.55 -14.31
N PHE A 131 7.53 10.35 -14.62
CA PHE A 131 7.04 10.12 -15.97
C PHE A 131 5.60 10.61 -16.14
N LEU A 132 5.16 10.62 -17.39
CA LEU A 132 3.83 10.84 -17.90
C LEU A 132 3.35 9.59 -18.61
N VAL A 133 2.06 9.32 -18.48
CA VAL A 133 1.37 8.38 -19.35
C VAL A 133 0.89 9.16 -20.56
N LEU A 134 1.30 8.74 -21.75
CA LEU A 134 0.90 9.32 -23.02
C LEU A 134 -0.34 8.61 -23.56
N THR A 135 -0.41 7.28 -23.42
CA THR A 135 -1.60 6.46 -23.71
C THR A 135 -1.69 5.29 -22.73
N PRO A 136 -2.91 4.79 -22.42
CA PRO A 136 -4.21 5.35 -22.80
C PRO A 136 -4.59 6.60 -22.00
N GLU A 137 -5.57 7.36 -22.50
CA GLU A 137 -6.22 8.45 -21.75
C GLU A 137 -7.24 7.86 -20.75
N ALA A 138 -7.60 8.62 -19.72
CA ALA A 138 -8.66 8.25 -18.79
C ALA A 138 -10.04 8.16 -19.48
N ALA A 139 -11.00 7.48 -18.83
CA ALA A 139 -12.38 7.35 -19.31
C ALA A 139 -12.52 6.72 -20.72
N LYS A 140 -11.63 5.78 -21.07
CA LYS A 140 -11.69 5.04 -22.33
C LYS A 140 -12.31 3.67 -22.14
N THR A 141 -13.09 3.27 -23.14
CA THR A 141 -13.67 1.94 -23.24
C THR A 141 -12.87 1.11 -24.23
N PHE A 142 -12.55 -0.12 -23.85
CA PHE A 142 -11.84 -1.11 -24.65
C PHE A 142 -12.68 -2.38 -24.78
N ARG A 143 -12.48 -3.16 -25.84
CA ARG A 143 -13.00 -4.53 -25.85
C ARG A 143 -12.13 -5.41 -24.94
N TYR A 144 -12.73 -6.41 -24.30
CA TYR A 144 -11.99 -7.32 -23.41
C TYR A 144 -10.90 -8.11 -24.14
N ASP A 145 -11.07 -8.34 -25.44
CA ASP A 145 -10.11 -9.03 -26.31
C ASP A 145 -9.18 -8.09 -27.09
N GLU A 146 -9.27 -6.78 -26.88
CA GLU A 146 -8.44 -5.77 -27.55
C GLU A 146 -7.08 -5.59 -26.90
N ASP A 147 -6.09 -5.30 -27.75
CA ASP A 147 -4.76 -4.89 -27.34
C ASP A 147 -4.75 -3.40 -26.97
N ILE A 148 -4.48 -3.11 -25.70
CA ILE A 148 -4.35 -1.76 -25.18
C ILE A 148 -2.89 -1.33 -25.27
N GLU A 149 -2.61 -0.34 -26.10
CA GLU A 149 -1.27 0.25 -26.22
C GLU A 149 -1.01 1.26 -25.09
N ILE A 150 0.04 0.98 -24.31
CA ILE A 150 0.47 1.80 -23.19
C ILE A 150 1.80 2.45 -23.54
N HIS A 151 1.83 3.78 -23.51
CA HIS A 151 3.02 4.58 -23.78
C HIS A 151 3.32 5.51 -22.61
N ILE A 152 4.56 5.51 -22.16
CA ILE A 152 5.08 6.41 -21.13
C ILE A 152 6.30 7.17 -21.65
N ASP A 153 6.60 8.32 -21.04
CA ASP A 153 7.83 9.04 -21.32
C ASP A 153 9.02 8.56 -20.45
N GLY A 154 10.20 8.59 -21.08
CA GLY A 154 11.47 8.25 -20.44
C GLY A 154 11.61 6.77 -20.04
N ILE A 155 12.84 6.40 -19.68
CA ILE A 155 13.20 5.10 -19.13
C ILE A 155 14.00 5.35 -17.86
N ASP A 156 13.76 4.56 -16.82
CA ASP A 156 14.56 4.58 -15.59
C ASP A 156 15.21 3.21 -15.38
N LEU A 157 16.45 3.07 -15.86
CA LEU A 157 17.19 1.80 -15.78
C LEU A 157 17.60 1.41 -14.35
N ALA A 158 17.46 2.33 -13.39
CA ALA A 158 17.78 2.08 -11.98
C ALA A 158 16.53 1.68 -11.15
N SER A 159 15.38 1.55 -11.79
CA SER A 159 14.11 1.24 -11.14
C SER A 159 13.40 0.10 -11.87
N GLU A 160 12.63 -0.69 -11.14
CA GLU A 160 11.72 -1.66 -11.74
C GLU A 160 10.43 -0.96 -12.14
N THR A 161 9.90 -1.25 -13.34
CA THR A 161 8.64 -0.66 -13.81
C THR A 161 7.60 -1.75 -13.97
N SER A 162 6.44 -1.57 -13.34
CA SER A 162 5.31 -2.51 -13.40
C SER A 162 4.03 -1.84 -13.90
N LEU A 163 3.16 -2.65 -14.47
CA LEU A 163 1.76 -2.35 -14.75
C LEU A 163 0.89 -3.12 -13.77
N ILE A 164 -0.01 -2.42 -13.09
CA ILE A 164 -1.02 -2.97 -12.22
C ILE A 164 -2.39 -2.62 -12.82
N VAL A 165 -3.28 -3.61 -12.91
CA VAL A 165 -4.65 -3.44 -13.38
C VAL A 165 -5.60 -3.87 -12.28
N ASN A 166 -6.38 -2.93 -11.76
CA ASN A 166 -7.40 -3.20 -10.75
C ASN A 166 -8.77 -3.10 -11.43
N TYR A 167 -9.63 -4.11 -11.25
CA TYR A 167 -10.92 -4.15 -11.94
C TYR A 167 -12.07 -4.45 -10.98
N ALA A 168 -13.26 -4.01 -11.37
CA ALA A 168 -14.53 -4.28 -10.73
C ALA A 168 -15.61 -4.56 -11.80
N CYS A 169 -16.24 -5.72 -11.70
CA CYS A 169 -17.26 -6.19 -12.62
C CYS A 169 -18.55 -6.48 -11.88
N SER A 170 -19.70 -6.14 -12.48
CA SER A 170 -20.97 -6.71 -12.02
C SER A 170 -20.97 -8.23 -12.21
N ASN A 171 -21.38 -8.97 -11.18
CA ASN A 171 -21.50 -10.42 -11.27
C ASN A 171 -22.90 -10.86 -11.74
N ASN A 172 -23.05 -12.13 -12.10
CA ASN A 172 -24.32 -12.69 -12.58
C ASN A 172 -25.45 -12.76 -11.52
N THR A 173 -25.14 -12.52 -10.25
CA THR A 173 -26.09 -12.58 -9.12
C THR A 173 -26.44 -11.21 -8.55
N GLY A 174 -25.99 -10.12 -9.19
CA GLY A 174 -26.28 -8.74 -8.77
C GLY A 174 -25.31 -8.14 -7.75
N GLY A 175 -24.20 -8.82 -7.45
CA GLY A 175 -23.05 -8.31 -6.69
C GLY A 175 -21.90 -7.84 -7.59
N SER A 176 -20.70 -7.77 -7.02
CA SER A 176 -19.46 -7.37 -7.72
C SER A 176 -18.38 -8.44 -7.60
N VAL A 177 -17.58 -8.61 -8.65
CA VAL A 177 -16.32 -9.34 -8.66
C VAL A 177 -15.21 -8.32 -8.86
N THR A 178 -14.26 -8.27 -7.93
CA THR A 178 -13.11 -7.37 -7.98
C THR A 178 -11.82 -8.19 -8.01
N GLY A 179 -10.79 -7.66 -8.68
CA GLY A 179 -9.48 -8.29 -8.68
C GLY A 179 -8.37 -7.34 -9.08
N SER A 180 -7.15 -7.85 -9.02
CA SER A 180 -5.94 -7.12 -9.40
C SER A 180 -5.00 -8.04 -10.17
N PHE A 181 -4.35 -7.50 -11.19
CA PHE A 181 -3.30 -8.15 -11.96
C PHE A 181 -2.08 -7.25 -11.96
N SER A 182 -0.89 -7.85 -11.91
CA SER A 182 0.37 -7.12 -11.99
C SER A 182 1.34 -7.83 -12.91
N THR A 183 2.03 -7.06 -13.74
CA THR A 183 3.10 -7.55 -14.62
C THR A 183 4.24 -6.54 -14.70
N GLN A 184 5.42 -7.03 -15.06
CA GLN A 184 6.55 -6.15 -15.36
C GLN A 184 6.30 -5.41 -16.68
N PHE A 185 6.42 -4.09 -16.66
CA PHE A 185 6.34 -3.24 -17.85
C PHE A 185 7.62 -3.34 -18.69
N GLY A 186 8.74 -3.69 -18.04
CA GLY A 186 10.06 -3.79 -18.66
C GLY A 186 10.75 -2.45 -18.87
N ASN A 187 11.98 -2.49 -19.38
CA ASN A 187 12.80 -1.30 -19.69
C ASN A 187 12.42 -0.72 -21.06
N SER A 188 11.17 -0.32 -21.22
CA SER A 188 10.61 0.20 -22.46
C SER A 188 9.75 1.43 -22.20
N THR A 189 9.57 2.27 -23.22
CA THR A 189 8.59 3.36 -23.23
C THR A 189 7.21 2.91 -23.72
N SER A 190 7.10 1.69 -24.25
CA SER A 190 5.87 1.13 -24.79
C SER A 190 5.64 -0.30 -24.32
N ASN A 191 4.39 -0.64 -24.03
CA ASN A 191 3.93 -1.99 -23.70
C ASN A 191 2.51 -2.19 -24.26
N THR A 192 2.09 -3.44 -24.41
CA THR A 192 0.74 -3.80 -24.87
C THR A 192 0.11 -4.73 -23.84
N PHE A 193 -1.10 -4.39 -23.39
CA PHE A 193 -1.86 -5.19 -22.45
C PHE A 193 -3.14 -5.71 -23.09
N ASN A 194 -3.43 -7.01 -22.91
CA ASN A 194 -4.64 -7.64 -23.40
C ASN A 194 -5.30 -8.42 -22.24
N ALA A 195 -6.49 -8.00 -21.82
CA ALA A 195 -7.14 -8.52 -20.62
C ALA A 195 -7.50 -10.01 -20.76
N LYS A 196 -8.00 -10.42 -21.93
CA LYS A 196 -8.28 -11.82 -22.24
C LYS A 196 -7.03 -12.70 -22.20
N SER A 197 -5.93 -12.24 -22.79
CA SER A 197 -4.66 -12.99 -22.82
C SER A 197 -4.02 -13.12 -21.44
N ALA A 198 -4.21 -12.10 -20.59
CA ALA A 198 -3.82 -12.13 -19.18
C ALA A 198 -4.72 -13.03 -18.32
N GLY A 199 -5.84 -13.52 -18.85
CA GLY A 199 -6.83 -14.27 -18.07
C GLY A 199 -7.41 -13.45 -16.92
N LEU A 200 -7.56 -12.14 -17.11
CA LEU A 200 -7.85 -11.19 -16.04
C LEU A 200 -9.17 -11.50 -15.34
N ILE A 201 -10.20 -11.89 -16.10
CA ILE A 201 -11.56 -12.06 -15.62
C ILE A 201 -12.06 -13.44 -16.02
N ASP A 202 -12.62 -14.18 -15.05
CA ASP A 202 -13.43 -15.37 -15.32
C ASP A 202 -14.82 -14.94 -15.83
N LEU A 203 -15.02 -15.08 -17.15
CA LEU A 203 -16.25 -14.63 -17.83
C LEU A 203 -17.50 -15.37 -17.38
N GLU A 204 -17.37 -16.55 -16.76
CA GLU A 204 -18.54 -17.31 -16.25
C GLU A 204 -19.14 -16.65 -14.99
N GLN A 205 -18.36 -15.83 -14.28
CA GLN A 205 -18.76 -15.22 -13.02
C GLN A 205 -19.37 -13.83 -13.20
N ILE A 206 -19.18 -13.19 -14.35
CA ILE A 206 -19.56 -11.80 -14.59
C ILE A 206 -20.76 -11.65 -15.53
N ALA A 207 -21.48 -10.54 -15.37
CA ALA A 207 -22.58 -10.13 -16.23
C ALA A 207 -22.03 -9.40 -17.47
N THR A 208 -21.66 -10.14 -18.52
CA THR A 208 -21.05 -9.62 -19.76
C THR A 208 -21.90 -8.63 -20.55
N SER A 209 -23.19 -8.48 -20.23
CA SER A 209 -24.04 -7.42 -20.77
C SER A 209 -23.78 -6.04 -20.18
N LYS A 210 -22.95 -5.95 -19.14
CA LYS A 210 -22.52 -4.71 -18.50
C LYS A 210 -21.00 -4.55 -18.64
N PRO A 211 -20.50 -3.30 -18.75
CA PRO A 211 -19.07 -3.06 -18.73
C PRO A 211 -18.47 -3.43 -17.37
N CYS A 212 -17.18 -3.75 -17.37
CA CYS A 212 -16.37 -3.80 -16.16
C CYS A 212 -15.53 -2.55 -16.06
N GLU A 213 -15.54 -1.89 -14.92
CA GLU A 213 -14.66 -0.75 -14.64
C GLU A 213 -13.27 -1.27 -14.27
N PHE A 214 -12.24 -0.56 -14.71
CA PHE A 214 -10.88 -0.83 -14.30
C PHE A 214 -10.01 0.42 -14.29
N ASP A 215 -8.94 0.37 -13.49
CA ASP A 215 -7.88 1.37 -13.47
C ASP A 215 -6.56 0.70 -13.87
N MET A 216 -5.73 1.43 -14.58
CA MET A 216 -4.33 1.05 -14.84
C MET A 216 -3.41 1.92 -14.01
N GLU A 217 -2.54 1.31 -13.23
CA GLU A 217 -1.46 1.99 -12.53
C GLU A 217 -0.11 1.54 -13.08
N ILE A 218 0.70 2.52 -13.48
CA ILE A 218 2.10 2.28 -13.82
C ILE A 218 2.92 2.75 -12.62
N GLN A 219 3.83 1.91 -12.15
CA GLN A 219 4.73 2.24 -11.04
C GLN A 219 6.18 2.04 -11.45
N ARG A 220 7.04 2.99 -11.07
CA ARG A 220 8.48 2.78 -10.98
C ARG A 220 8.85 2.64 -9.51
N VAL A 221 9.64 1.61 -9.18
CA VAL A 221 10.06 1.31 -7.81
C VAL A 221 11.58 1.22 -7.73
N ARG A 222 12.16 1.89 -6.74
CA ARG A 222 13.57 1.78 -6.38
C ARG A 222 13.71 1.38 -4.92
N THR A 223 14.50 0.36 -4.65
CA THR A 223 14.84 -0.04 -3.28
C THR A 223 16.04 0.74 -2.78
N GLY A 224 15.98 1.21 -1.54
CA GLY A 224 17.06 1.94 -0.89
C GLY A 224 17.87 1.06 0.06
N ARG A 225 18.46 1.72 1.05
CA ARG A 225 19.37 1.11 2.03
C ARG A 225 19.08 1.60 3.44
N PHE A 226 19.50 0.80 4.43
CA PHE A 226 19.42 1.13 5.85
C PHE A 226 20.79 1.21 6.50
N SER A 227 20.86 1.95 7.61
CA SER A 227 21.95 1.82 8.56
C SER A 227 21.87 0.47 9.28
N SER A 228 23.01 -0.10 9.63
CA SER A 228 23.13 -1.35 10.41
C SER A 228 22.59 -1.28 11.85
N ALA A 229 22.00 -0.16 12.27
CA ALA A 229 21.39 0.02 13.58
C ALA A 229 19.95 -0.53 13.65
N LEU A 230 19.27 -0.68 12.51
CA LEU A 230 17.97 -1.34 12.40
C LEU A 230 18.17 -2.82 12.10
N LYS A 231 17.09 -3.59 12.19
CA LYS A 231 17.11 -5.00 11.84
C LYS A 231 17.27 -5.22 10.33
N ASP A 232 17.97 -6.30 9.95
CA ASP A 232 18.37 -6.60 8.58
C ASP A 232 17.23 -6.76 7.56
N ASN A 233 16.01 -7.08 8.01
CA ASN A 233 14.83 -7.23 7.15
C ASN A 233 14.07 -5.91 6.92
N SER A 234 14.63 -4.77 7.33
CA SER A 234 14.04 -3.46 7.05
C SER A 234 14.06 -3.15 5.55
N LEU A 235 13.01 -2.49 5.05
CA LEU A 235 12.81 -2.18 3.64
C LEU A 235 12.41 -0.71 3.42
N ILE A 236 13.04 -0.04 2.46
CA ILE A 236 12.71 1.33 2.06
C ILE A 236 12.58 1.36 0.55
N ARG A 237 11.46 1.91 0.06
CA ARG A 237 11.15 2.01 -1.36
C ARG A 237 10.75 3.44 -1.73
N GLY A 238 11.34 3.93 -2.81
CA GLY A 238 10.87 5.10 -3.53
C GLY A 238 9.98 4.66 -4.68
N ILE A 239 8.81 5.26 -4.82
CA ILE A 239 7.81 4.91 -5.82
C ILE A 239 7.39 6.17 -6.58
N GLN A 240 7.37 6.10 -7.89
CA GLN A 240 6.66 7.04 -8.76
C GLN A 240 5.49 6.29 -9.39
N SER A 241 4.27 6.74 -9.17
CA SER A 241 3.09 6.11 -9.76
C SER A 241 2.22 7.07 -10.55
N ARG A 242 1.58 6.54 -11.60
CA ARG A 242 0.54 7.23 -12.37
C ARG A 242 -0.62 6.28 -12.55
N VAL A 243 -1.81 6.75 -12.19
CA VAL A 243 -3.06 5.99 -12.33
C VAL A 243 -3.88 6.60 -13.46
N ILE A 244 -4.26 5.78 -14.42
CA ILE A 244 -5.24 6.08 -15.46
C ILE A 244 -6.56 5.50 -14.97
N LYS A 245 -7.56 6.37 -14.82
CA LYS A 245 -8.81 6.04 -14.14
C LYS A 245 -9.99 5.87 -15.07
N ASP A 246 -11.02 5.23 -14.54
CA ASP A 246 -12.36 5.17 -15.10
C ASP A 246 -12.38 4.47 -16.47
N LEU A 247 -11.49 3.48 -16.68
CA LEU A 247 -11.47 2.71 -17.91
C LEU A 247 -12.54 1.61 -17.86
N GLU A 248 -13.00 1.17 -19.04
CA GLU A 248 -14.04 0.15 -19.13
C GLU A 248 -13.69 -0.97 -20.10
N PHE A 249 -13.95 -2.22 -19.70
CA PHE A 249 -14.01 -3.35 -20.63
C PHE A 249 -15.45 -3.61 -21.07
N THR A 250 -15.62 -3.83 -22.37
CA THR A 250 -16.85 -4.36 -22.98
C THR A 250 -16.60 -5.76 -23.55
N PHE A 251 -17.64 -6.60 -23.64
CA PHE A 251 -17.53 -8.03 -23.95
C PHE A 251 -18.27 -8.41 -25.24
#